data_AF-A0A969ZUD0-F1
#
_entry.id   AF-A0A969ZUD0-F1
#
_cell.length_a   1.000
_cell.length_b   1.000
_cell.length_c   1.000
_cell.angle_alpha   90.00
_cell.angle_beta   90.00
_cell.angle_gamma   90.00
#
_symmetry.space_group_name_H-M   'P 1'
#
loop_
_entity.id
_entity.type
_entity.pdbx_description
1 polymer ?
#
loop_
_entity_poly.entity_id
_entity_poly.type
_entity_poly.pdbx_seq_one_letter_code
_entity_poly.pdbx_strand_id
1 'polypeptide(L)'
;MSLLNLIGSLLIIGGIALVIAKKKDQNLIDKKISLVDLGPALLASLGQAGGVILSKLGMVSLDPLSATQIRLIGGLVGMVLLISFLRNWKELIIPNTNKDSYIAIGYVSIVGTFIAVFLSMIAIKNAPAAVASVLMSTQPVLILPISWLLTKQKVQLVEVIGACMTLLGVSLLI
;
A
#
# COMPACT_ATOMS: atom_id res chain seq x y z
N MET A 1 -3.68 19.42 16.20
CA MET A 1 -4.34 18.88 14.99
C MET A 1 -5.61 19.68 14.77
N SER A 2 -5.80 20.28 13.59
CA SER A 2 -7.03 21.01 13.28
C SER A 2 -8.21 20.03 13.21
N LEU A 3 -9.41 20.46 13.64
CA LEU A 3 -10.65 19.69 13.52
C LEU A 3 -10.90 19.23 12.07
N LEU A 4 -10.45 20.04 11.10
CA LEU A 4 -10.48 19.73 9.67
C LEU A 4 -9.69 18.45 9.32
N ASN A 5 -8.51 18.25 9.90
CA ASN A 5 -7.66 17.10 9.60
C ASN A 5 -8.28 15.79 10.14
N LEU A 6 -9.03 15.88 11.25
CA LEU A 6 -9.75 14.74 11.81
C LEU A 6 -10.93 14.35 10.91
N ILE A 7 -11.72 15.33 10.47
CA ILE A 7 -12.85 15.11 9.56
C ILE A 7 -12.35 14.56 8.21
N GLY A 8 -11.27 15.14 7.66
CA GLY A 8 -10.65 14.68 6.43
C GLY A 8 -10.16 13.23 6.52
N SER A 9 -9.47 12.87 7.60
CA SER A 9 -8.99 11.49 7.80
C SER A 9 -10.12 10.47 7.95
N LEU A 10 -11.20 10.81 8.67
CA LEU A 10 -12.41 9.96 8.75
C LEU A 10 -13.08 9.76 7.39
N LEU A 11 -13.19 10.80 6.59
CA LEU A 11 -13.74 10.72 5.23
C LEU A 11 -12.91 9.80 4.33
N ILE A 12 -11.59 9.88 4.41
CA ILE A 12 -10.67 9.02 3.67
C ILE A 12 -10.82 7.56 4.09
N ILE A 13 -10.81 7.28 5.40
CA ILE A 13 -10.97 5.92 5.93
C ILE A 13 -12.31 5.34 5.47
N GLY A 14 -13.40 6.11 5.60
CA GLY A 14 -14.73 5.68 5.16
C GLY A 14 -14.82 5.45 3.65
N GLY A 15 -14.26 6.36 2.85
CA GLY A 15 -14.22 6.25 1.39
C GLY A 15 -13.46 5.02 0.91
N ILE A 16 -12.27 4.77 1.47
CA ILE A 16 -11.46 3.58 1.15
C ILE A 16 -12.18 2.31 1.60
N ALA A 17 -12.77 2.29 2.80
CA ALA A 17 -13.52 1.14 3.30
C ALA A 17 -14.67 0.77 2.36
N LEU A 18 -15.40 1.76 1.84
CA LEU A 18 -16.47 1.53 0.85
C LEU A 18 -15.95 0.98 -0.47
N VAL A 19 -14.84 1.52 -0.98
CA VAL A 19 -14.21 1.04 -2.22
C VAL A 19 -13.73 -0.40 -2.08
N ILE A 20 -13.08 -0.74 -0.96
CA ILE A 20 -12.53 -2.08 -0.73
C ILE A 20 -13.64 -3.10 -0.45
N ALA A 21 -14.62 -2.77 0.40
CA ALA A 21 -15.68 -3.70 0.79
C ALA A 21 -16.51 -4.22 -0.40
N LYS A 22 -16.59 -3.43 -1.48
CA LYS A 22 -17.38 -3.79 -2.65
C LYS A 22 -16.56 -4.36 -3.80
N LYS A 23 -15.23 -4.25 -3.75
CA LYS A 23 -14.37 -4.92 -4.72
C LYS A 23 -14.58 -6.42 -4.56
N LYS A 24 -15.40 -6.98 -5.44
CA LYS A 24 -15.85 -8.38 -5.44
C LYS A 24 -14.69 -9.28 -5.86
N ASP A 25 -13.69 -9.43 -4.99
CA ASP A 25 -12.78 -10.55 -5.09
C ASP A 25 -13.49 -11.76 -4.46
N GLN A 26 -14.16 -12.54 -5.31
CA GLN A 26 -14.97 -13.69 -4.87
C GLN A 26 -14.15 -14.72 -4.08
N ASN A 27 -12.81 -14.68 -4.14
CA ASN A 27 -11.95 -15.57 -3.37
C ASN A 27 -11.62 -15.07 -1.94
N LEU A 28 -11.80 -13.77 -1.63
CA LEU A 28 -11.42 -13.20 -0.33
C LEU A 28 -12.59 -13.05 0.64
N ILE A 29 -13.82 -12.87 0.13
CA ILE A 29 -14.99 -12.54 0.95
C ILE A 29 -15.70 -13.80 1.49
N ASP A 30 -15.54 -14.95 0.83
CA ASP A 30 -16.10 -16.23 1.30
C ASP A 30 -15.29 -16.86 2.46
N LYS A 31 -14.10 -16.33 2.75
CA LYS A 31 -13.30 -16.74 3.90
C LYS A 31 -13.76 -15.92 5.11
N LYS A 32 -14.49 -16.54 6.05
CA LYS A 32 -14.81 -15.92 7.35
C LYS A 32 -13.51 -15.39 7.96
N ILE A 33 -13.39 -14.06 8.05
CA ILE A 33 -12.25 -13.42 8.72
C ILE A 33 -12.22 -13.94 10.15
N SER A 34 -11.23 -14.77 10.46
CA SER A 34 -11.07 -15.34 11.80
C SER A 34 -10.38 -14.33 12.69
N LEU A 35 -10.63 -14.38 14.00
CA LEU A 35 -9.86 -13.63 15.01
C LEU A 35 -8.35 -13.88 14.87
N VAL A 36 -7.96 -15.03 14.31
CA VAL A 36 -6.58 -15.41 14.03
C VAL A 36 -5.95 -14.55 12.92
N ASP A 37 -6.72 -14.10 11.94
CA ASP A 37 -6.23 -13.27 10.83
C ASP A 37 -6.04 -11.79 11.22
N LEU A 38 -6.73 -11.35 12.27
CA LEU A 38 -6.67 -9.96 12.75
C LEU A 38 -5.32 -9.63 13.40
N GLY A 39 -4.73 -10.57 14.14
CA GLY A 39 -3.45 -10.38 14.83
C GLY A 39 -2.30 -9.97 13.89
N PRO A 40 -2.02 -10.77 12.84
CA PRO A 40 -1.02 -10.42 11.83
C PRO A 40 -1.31 -9.11 11.10
N ALA A 41 -2.57 -8.82 10.78
CA ALA A 41 -2.96 -7.57 10.13
C ALA A 41 -2.66 -6.33 10.99
N LEU A 42 -2.96 -6.40 12.29
CA LEU A 42 -2.63 -5.36 13.25
C LEU A 42 -1.12 -5.16 13.37
N LEU A 43 -0.35 -6.25 13.54
CA LEU A 43 1.11 -6.19 13.59
C LEU A 43 1.72 -5.57 12.32
N ALA A 44 1.21 -5.95 11.14
CA ALA A 44 1.64 -5.39 9.87
C ALA A 44 1.33 -3.89 9.78
N SER A 45 0.13 -3.46 10.20
CA SER A 45 -0.25 -2.04 10.19
C SER A 45 0.60 -1.20 11.15
N LEU A 46 0.92 -1.73 12.34
CA LEU A 46 1.80 -1.09 13.32
C LEU A 46 3.24 -0.99 12.79
N GLY A 47 3.75 -2.07 12.19
CA GLY A 47 5.05 -2.08 11.54
C GLY A 47 5.14 -1.07 10.39
N GLN A 48 4.08 -0.96 9.59
CA GLN A 48 4.01 0.00 8.49
C GLN A 48 3.97 1.45 9.00
N ALA A 49 3.12 1.75 9.98
CA ALA A 49 3.02 3.08 10.57
C ALA A 49 4.33 3.50 11.26
N GLY A 50 4.88 2.62 12.12
CA GLY A 50 6.16 2.83 12.77
C GLY A 50 7.30 2.99 11.75
N GLY A 51 7.31 2.16 10.71
CA GLY A 51 8.30 2.23 9.63
C GLY A 51 8.27 3.56 8.89
N VAL A 52 7.10 4.14 8.60
CA VAL A 52 6.99 5.47 7.95
C VAL A 52 7.51 6.58 8.88
N ILE A 53 7.16 6.53 10.16
CA ILE A 53 7.62 7.51 11.16
C ILE A 53 9.14 7.44 11.32
N LEU A 54 9.69 6.23 11.54
CA LEU A 54 11.13 6.00 11.64
C LEU A 54 11.86 6.41 10.35
N SER A 55 11.29 6.12 9.18
CA SER A 55 11.83 6.57 7.90
C SER A 55 11.94 8.10 7.88
N LYS A 56 10.87 8.82 8.24
CA LYS A 56 10.91 10.30 8.24
C LYS A 56 11.92 10.86 9.24
N LEU A 57 12.04 10.26 10.42
CA LEU A 57 13.04 10.65 11.42
C LEU A 57 14.48 10.40 10.94
N GLY A 58 14.72 9.27 10.27
CA GLY A 58 16.03 8.94 9.70
C GLY A 58 16.39 9.79 8.47
N MET A 59 15.41 10.35 7.76
CA MET A 59 15.62 11.12 6.53
C MET A 59 16.01 12.59 6.73
N VAL A 60 16.15 13.06 7.96
CA VAL A 60 16.50 14.46 8.26
C VAL A 60 17.87 14.85 7.69
N SER A 61 18.82 13.92 7.66
CA SER A 61 20.19 14.13 7.14
C SER A 61 20.55 13.23 5.95
N LEU A 62 19.60 12.45 5.42
CA LEU A 62 19.81 11.45 4.38
C LEU A 62 19.07 11.80 3.10
N ASP A 63 19.65 11.42 1.95
CA ASP A 63 18.96 11.51 0.67
C ASP A 63 17.84 10.47 0.56
N PRO A 64 16.72 10.78 -0.14
CA PRO A 64 15.61 9.84 -0.32
C PRO A 64 16.04 8.52 -0.95
N LEU A 65 17.07 8.56 -1.80
CA LEU A 65 17.61 7.38 -2.47
C LEU A 65 18.27 6.43 -1.45
N SER A 66 19.13 6.96 -0.59
CA SER A 66 19.78 6.18 0.49
C SER A 66 18.74 5.60 1.46
N ALA A 67 17.71 6.39 1.80
CA ALA A 67 16.62 5.91 2.64
C ALA A 67 15.81 4.79 1.97
N THR A 68 15.57 4.89 0.67
CA THR A 68 14.91 3.84 -0.12
C THR A 68 15.74 2.57 -0.16
N GLN A 69 17.06 2.67 -0.35
CA GLN A 69 17.97 1.52 -0.30
C GLN A 69 17.91 0.80 1.05
N ILE A 70 18.02 1.55 2.16
CA ILE A 70 17.93 0.99 3.51
C ILE A 70 16.57 0.29 3.71
N ARG A 71 15.48 0.91 3.25
CA ARG A 71 14.14 0.32 3.35
C ARG A 71 14.00 -0.98 2.56
N LEU A 72 14.54 -1.03 1.34
CA LEU A 72 14.49 -2.23 0.51
C LEU A 72 15.36 -3.35 1.09
N ILE A 73 16.55 -3.03 1.60
CA ILE A 73 17.44 -3.99 2.28
C ILE A 73 16.77 -4.50 3.56
N GLY A 74 16.18 -3.63 4.37
CA GLY A 74 15.44 -4.01 5.58
C GLY A 74 14.25 -4.90 5.26
N GLY A 75 13.50 -4.59 4.19
CA GLY A 75 12.41 -5.43 3.68
C GLY A 75 12.90 -6.80 3.21
N LEU A 76 14.02 -6.86 2.50
CA LEU A 76 14.64 -8.12 2.06
C LEU A 76 15.06 -8.99 3.24
N VAL A 77 15.79 -8.42 4.21
CA VAL A 77 16.23 -9.12 5.42
C VAL A 77 15.02 -9.60 6.22
N GLY A 78 14.02 -8.74 6.43
CA GLY A 78 12.78 -9.10 7.13
C GLY A 78 12.03 -10.24 6.43
N MET A 79 11.92 -10.20 5.11
CA MET A 79 11.27 -11.25 4.33
C MET A 79 12.05 -12.57 4.41
N VAL A 80 13.38 -12.54 4.29
CA VAL A 80 14.24 -13.73 4.43
C VAL A 80 14.09 -14.36 5.82
N LEU A 81 14.09 -13.54 6.89
CA LEU A 81 13.90 -14.03 8.26
C LEU A 81 12.50 -14.64 8.45
N LEU A 82 11.46 -13.99 7.92
CA LEU A 82 10.08 -14.47 8.01
C LEU A 82 9.91 -15.83 7.30
N ILE A 83 10.44 -15.97 6.08
CA ILE A 83 10.40 -17.23 5.34
C ILE A 83 11.24 -18.31 6.03
N SER A 84 12.39 -17.94 6.61
CA SER A 84 13.22 -18.86 7.40
C SER A 84 12.46 -19.42 8.59
N PHE A 85 11.75 -18.55 9.32
CA PHE A 85 10.96 -18.94 10.47
C PHE A 85 9.75 -19.82 10.09
N LEU A 86 9.09 -19.49 8.97
CA LEU A 86 7.97 -20.28 8.44
C LEU A 86 8.44 -21.56 7.71
N ARG A 87 9.74 -21.70 7.43
CA ARG A 87 10.38 -22.82 6.70
C ARG A 87 9.81 -23.10 5.29
N ASN A 88 9.11 -22.14 4.70
CA ASN A 88 8.43 -22.27 3.40
C ASN A 88 9.30 -21.85 2.20
N TRP A 89 10.60 -22.13 2.24
CA TRP A 89 11.52 -21.82 1.14
C TRP A 89 11.13 -22.43 -0.21
N LYS A 90 10.38 -23.54 -0.20
CA LYS A 90 9.91 -24.23 -1.40
C LYS A 90 8.92 -23.39 -2.22
N GLU A 91 8.19 -22.46 -1.59
CA GLU A 91 7.26 -21.57 -2.29
C GLU A 91 7.96 -20.46 -3.08
N LEU A 92 9.23 -20.17 -2.76
CA LEU A 92 10.06 -19.25 -3.54
C LEU A 92 10.65 -19.90 -4.81
N ILE A 93 10.58 -21.22 -4.92
CA ILE A 93 11.07 -21.94 -6.09
C ILE A 93 10.03 -21.75 -7.18
N ILE A 94 10.31 -20.83 -8.10
CA ILE A 94 9.46 -20.54 -9.25
C ILE A 94 9.50 -21.78 -10.18
N PRO A 95 8.42 -22.58 -10.28
CA PRO A 95 8.46 -23.77 -11.11
C PRO A 95 8.34 -23.36 -12.58
N ASN A 96 9.38 -23.63 -13.37
CA ASN A 96 9.35 -23.62 -14.83
C ASN A 96 8.68 -22.37 -15.47
N THR A 97 9.26 -21.19 -15.24
CA THR A 97 8.78 -19.93 -15.84
C THR A 97 9.39 -19.66 -17.21
N ASN A 98 8.54 -19.27 -18.16
CA ASN A 98 8.95 -18.77 -19.47
C ASN A 98 9.70 -17.44 -19.34
N LYS A 99 10.45 -17.05 -20.38
CA LYS A 99 11.18 -15.76 -20.45
C LYS A 99 10.27 -14.56 -20.12
N ASP A 100 9.02 -14.61 -20.55
CA ASP A 100 8.03 -13.54 -20.32
C ASP A 100 7.73 -13.34 -18.83
N SER A 101 7.73 -14.41 -18.03
CA SER A 101 7.50 -14.31 -16.58
C SER A 101 8.67 -13.62 -15.87
N TYR A 102 9.91 -13.87 -16.30
CA TYR A 102 11.08 -13.17 -15.75
C TYR A 102 11.06 -11.68 -16.10
N ILE A 103 10.68 -11.34 -17.34
CA ILE A 103 10.52 -9.96 -17.77
C ILE A 103 9.41 -9.27 -16.97
N ALA A 104 8.27 -9.94 -16.76
CA ALA A 104 7.17 -9.42 -15.95
C ALA A 104 7.57 -9.19 -14.49
N ILE A 105 8.28 -10.13 -13.85
CA ILE A 105 8.80 -9.97 -12.49
C ILE A 105 9.77 -8.79 -12.41
N GLY A 106 10.69 -8.68 -13.38
CA GLY A 106 11.61 -7.55 -13.47
C GLY A 106 10.87 -6.22 -13.59
N TYR A 107 9.87 -6.15 -14.47
CA TYR A 107 9.05 -4.97 -14.68
C TYR A 107 8.28 -4.57 -13.40
N VAL A 108 7.59 -5.51 -12.75
CA VAL A 108 6.85 -5.26 -11.50
C VAL A 108 7.80 -4.87 -10.37
N SER A 109 8.98 -5.48 -10.27
CA SER A 109 9.95 -5.15 -9.22
C SER A 109 10.53 -3.74 -9.39
N ILE A 110 10.83 -3.32 -10.62
CA ILE A 110 11.37 -1.99 -10.89
C ILE A 110 10.26 -0.94 -10.78
N VAL A 111 9.17 -1.10 -11.52
CA VAL A 111 8.11 -0.09 -11.60
C VAL A 111 7.22 -0.10 -10.36
N GLY A 112 6.80 -1.30 -9.94
CA GLY A 112 5.86 -1.49 -8.83
C GLY A 112 6.50 -1.39 -7.44
N THR A 113 7.77 -1.77 -7.28
CA THR A 113 8.44 -1.72 -5.98
C THR A 113 9.47 -0.58 -5.91
N PHE A 114 10.49 -0.58 -6.76
CA PHE A 114 11.59 0.39 -6.63
C PHE A 114 11.12 1.83 -6.87
N ILE A 115 10.52 2.11 -8.04
CA ILE A 115 10.06 3.46 -8.39
C ILE A 115 8.96 3.92 -7.43
N ALA A 116 7.99 3.04 -7.11
CA ALA A 116 6.90 3.36 -6.20
C ALA A 116 7.42 3.73 -4.79
N VAL A 117 8.31 2.91 -4.20
CA VAL A 117 8.85 3.17 -2.87
C VAL A 117 9.75 4.41 -2.89
N PHE A 118 10.55 4.60 -3.93
CA PHE A 118 11.38 5.81 -4.08
C PHE A 118 10.55 7.08 -4.10
N LEU A 119 9.48 7.12 -4.91
CA LEU A 119 8.58 8.25 -4.99
C LEU A 119 7.83 8.47 -3.67
N SER A 120 7.46 7.39 -2.98
CA SER A 120 6.88 7.48 -1.64
C SER A 120 7.83 8.09 -0.62
N MET A 121 9.13 7.79 -0.70
CA MET A 121 10.15 8.37 0.20
C MET A 121 10.39 9.85 -0.10
N ILE A 122 10.35 10.25 -1.38
CA ILE A 122 10.36 11.67 -1.76
C ILE A 122 9.15 12.39 -1.14
N ALA A 123 7.95 11.80 -1.23
CA ALA A 123 6.76 12.37 -0.61
C ALA A 123 6.88 12.47 0.92
N ILE A 124 7.39 11.43 1.58
CA ILE A 124 7.62 11.43 3.04
C ILE A 124 8.67 12.46 3.46
N LYS A 125 9.71 12.70 2.65
CA LYS A 125 10.71 13.73 2.94
C LYS A 125 10.12 15.13 2.84
N ASN A 126 9.41 15.41 1.75
CA ASN A 126 8.95 16.77 1.42
C ASN A 126 7.59 17.16 2.02
N ALA A 127 6.73 16.21 2.39
CA ALA A 127 5.43 16.47 3.00
C ALA A 127 5.35 15.94 4.43
N PRO A 128 4.47 16.48 5.31
CA PRO A 128 4.22 15.89 6.62
C PRO A 128 3.85 14.41 6.50
N ALA A 129 4.33 13.57 7.43
CA ALA A 129 4.10 12.11 7.37
C ALA A 129 2.61 11.76 7.23
N ALA A 130 1.74 12.49 7.94
CA ALA A 130 0.29 12.30 7.86
C ALA A 130 -0.27 12.52 6.45
N VAL A 131 0.18 13.56 5.75
CA VAL A 131 -0.26 13.87 4.37
C VAL A 131 0.27 12.81 3.41
N ALA A 132 1.54 12.43 3.54
CA ALA A 132 2.14 11.38 2.72
C ALA A 132 1.43 10.02 2.90
N SER A 133 1.14 9.62 4.14
CA SER A 133 0.41 8.37 4.41
C SER A 133 -1.01 8.39 3.84
N VAL A 134 -1.68 9.55 3.86
CA VAL A 134 -2.99 9.72 3.26
C VAL A 134 -2.92 9.57 1.74
N LEU A 135 -1.96 10.22 1.08
CA LEU A 135 -1.72 10.06 -0.37
C LEU A 135 -1.48 8.59 -0.73
N MET A 136 -0.64 7.90 0.04
CA MET A 136 -0.40 6.46 -0.14
C MET A 136 -1.67 5.62 0.03
N SER A 137 -2.56 6.02 0.94
CA SER A 137 -3.84 5.32 1.16
C SER A 137 -4.86 5.54 0.04
N THR A 138 -4.64 6.52 -0.86
CA THR A 138 -5.53 6.75 -2.02
C THR A 138 -5.28 5.78 -3.18
N GLN A 139 -4.26 4.93 -3.11
CA GLN A 139 -3.95 3.92 -4.12
C GLN A 139 -5.18 3.09 -4.60
N PRO A 140 -6.05 2.53 -3.74
CA PRO A 140 -7.26 1.83 -4.17
C PRO A 140 -8.27 2.70 -4.92
N VAL A 141 -8.24 4.02 -4.76
CA VAL A 141 -9.08 4.94 -5.53
C VAL A 141 -8.50 5.16 -6.92
N LEU A 142 -7.18 5.36 -7.02
CA LEU A 142 -6.49 5.55 -8.30
C LEU A 142 -6.54 4.30 -9.19
N ILE A 143 -6.60 3.10 -8.61
CA ILE A 143 -6.67 1.87 -9.40
C ILE A 143 -8.05 1.63 -10.04
N LEU A 144 -9.13 2.25 -9.54
CA LEU A 144 -10.49 2.08 -10.08
C LEU A 144 -10.61 2.48 -11.57
N PRO A 145 -10.24 3.70 -12.00
CA PRO A 145 -10.35 4.09 -13.41
C PRO A 145 -9.43 3.25 -14.32
N ILE A 146 -8.25 2.87 -13.81
CA ILE A 146 -7.29 2.02 -14.53
C ILE A 146 -7.90 0.63 -14.74
N SER A 147 -8.50 0.04 -13.70
CA SER A 147 -9.16 -1.27 -13.79
C SER A 147 -10.39 -1.24 -14.71
N TRP A 148 -11.14 -0.14 -14.74
CA TRP A 148 -12.23 0.05 -15.69
C TRP A 148 -11.74 0.04 -17.14
N LEU A 149 -10.67 0.76 -17.44
CA LEU A 149 -10.11 0.83 -18.80
C LEU A 149 -9.50 -0.49 -19.27
N LEU A 150 -8.74 -1.17 -18.40
CA LEU A 150 -8.03 -2.41 -18.73
C LEU A 150 -8.93 -3.65 -18.68
N THR A 151 -9.74 -3.79 -17.63
CA THR A 151 -10.53 -4.99 -17.37
C THR A 151 -11.97 -4.87 -17.91
N LYS A 152 -12.40 -3.67 -18.35
CA LYS A 152 -13.77 -3.35 -18.82
C LYS A 152 -14.88 -3.74 -17.82
N GLN A 153 -14.54 -3.96 -16.55
CA GLN A 153 -15.51 -4.30 -15.52
C GLN A 153 -16.32 -3.06 -15.15
N LYS A 154 -17.64 -3.23 -14.95
CA LYS A 154 -18.52 -2.11 -14.61
C LYS A 154 -18.20 -1.60 -13.21
N VAL A 155 -17.65 -0.39 -13.13
CA VAL A 155 -17.47 0.33 -11.86
C VAL A 155 -18.85 0.60 -11.28
N GLN A 156 -19.06 0.22 -10.03
CA GLN A 156 -20.33 0.41 -9.35
C GLN A 156 -20.42 1.78 -8.70
N LEU A 157 -21.64 2.31 -8.56
CA LEU A 157 -21.87 3.65 -8.01
C LEU A 157 -21.24 3.89 -6.63
N VAL A 158 -21.15 2.84 -5.81
CA VAL A 158 -20.54 2.88 -4.47
C VAL A 158 -19.02 3.10 -4.53
N GLU A 159 -18.34 2.54 -5.52
CA GLU A 159 -16.89 2.75 -5.71
C GLU A 159 -16.61 4.19 -6.15
N VAL A 160 -17.48 4.75 -6.99
CA VAL A 160 -17.43 6.17 -7.38
C VAL A 160 -17.68 7.08 -6.18
N ILE A 161 -18.69 6.78 -5.35
CA ILE A 161 -18.97 7.54 -4.13
C ILE A 161 -17.78 7.48 -3.17
N GLY A 162 -17.21 6.30 -2.92
CA GLY A 162 -16.05 6.14 -2.05
C GLY A 162 -14.80 6.85 -2.59
N ALA A 163 -14.60 6.84 -3.91
CA ALA A 163 -13.56 7.62 -4.57
C ALA A 163 -13.76 9.13 -4.34
N CYS A 164 -14.96 9.65 -4.56
CA CYS A 164 -15.29 11.05 -4.30
C CYS A 164 -15.08 11.44 -2.83
N MET A 165 -15.54 10.61 -1.89
CA MET A 165 -15.32 10.84 -0.45
C MET A 165 -13.83 10.92 -0.10
N THR A 166 -13.02 10.05 -0.69
CA THR A 166 -11.57 10.03 -0.47
C THR A 166 -10.91 11.29 -1.03
N LEU A 167 -11.26 11.69 -2.26
CA LEU A 167 -10.74 12.92 -2.88
C LEU A 167 -11.12 14.17 -2.09
N LEU A 168 -12.36 14.24 -1.61
CA LEU A 168 -12.83 15.34 -0.75
C LEU A 168 -12.07 15.37 0.58
N GLY A 169 -11.87 14.21 1.22
CA GLY A 169 -11.12 14.13 2.47
C GLY A 169 -9.64 14.53 2.32
N VAL A 170 -9.01 14.19 1.18
CA VAL A 170 -7.65 14.65 0.85
C VAL A 170 -7.60 16.17 0.66
N SER A 171 -8.59 16.74 -0.04
CA SER A 171 -8.68 18.20 -0.24
C SER A 171 -8.89 19.00 1.04
N LEU A 172 -9.43 18.39 2.10
CA LEU A 172 -9.60 19.02 3.42
C LEU A 172 -8.35 18.93 4.29
N LEU A 173 -7.42 18.03 3.95
CA LEU A 173 -6.18 17.79 4.69
C LEU A 173 -5.00 18.63 4.19
N ILE A 174 -5.04 18.99 2.91
CA ILE A 174 -4.08 19.87 2.23
C ILE A 174 -4.50 21.32 2.49
#